data_AF-A0A9X0ZUN0-F1
#
_entry.id   AF-A0A9X0ZUN0-F1
#
_cell.length_a   1.000
_cell.length_b   1.000
_cell.length_c   1.000
_cell.angle_alpha   90.00
_cell.angle_beta   90.00
_cell.angle_gamma   90.00
#
_symmetry.space_group_name_H-M   'P 1'
#
loop_
_entity.id
_entity.type
_entity.pdbx_description
1 polymer ?
#
loop_
_entity_poly.entity_id
_entity_poly.type
_entity_poly.pdbx_seq_one_letter_code
_entity_poly.pdbx_strand_id
1 'polypeptide(L)'
;MKTSLPARAALLGSLLLAACASSFDVSMQAVRNADYGPYPKNYQQLIRKRLDGNLLDARSAQIRFTTPPRKVYQLVRVPYKLDGRAYYAVCVEVNAKNAYGGYTGWQTKRYSIYNGILDELHFDSVGLDMCDSTDEIYITSGIYNKFKFNVVP
;
A
#
# COMPACT_ATOMS: atom_id res chain seq x y z
N MET A 1 79.47 -2.39 -13.04
CA MET A 1 78.57 -1.32 -13.51
C MET A 1 77.17 -1.59 -12.97
N LYS A 2 76.63 -0.66 -12.20
CA LYS A 2 75.33 -0.75 -11.51
C LYS A 2 74.38 0.19 -12.27
N THR A 3 73.31 -0.31 -12.87
CA THR A 3 72.29 0.54 -13.53
C THR A 3 70.98 0.43 -12.77
N SER A 4 70.63 1.51 -12.07
CA SER A 4 69.31 1.77 -11.48
C SER A 4 68.38 2.33 -12.55
N LEU A 5 67.12 1.90 -12.55
CA LEU A 5 66.02 2.54 -13.28
C LEU A 5 64.83 2.81 -12.34
N PRO A 6 64.04 3.87 -12.58
CA PRO A 6 63.35 4.63 -11.54
C PRO A 6 61.88 4.23 -11.35
N ALA A 7 61.35 4.64 -10.20
CA ALA A 7 59.94 4.67 -9.89
C ALA A 7 59.17 5.71 -10.74
N ARG A 8 57.98 5.35 -11.25
CA ARG A 8 56.66 6.03 -11.08
C ARG A 8 55.72 5.92 -12.30
N ALA A 9 54.42 5.85 -11.96
CA ALA A 9 53.21 6.18 -12.74
C ALA A 9 52.80 5.15 -13.82
N ALA A 10 51.52 4.81 -14.04
CA ALA A 10 50.22 5.36 -13.64
C ALA A 10 49.19 4.21 -13.58
N LEU A 11 48.37 4.06 -12.53
CA LEU A 11 46.99 4.60 -12.44
C LEU A 11 46.26 4.63 -13.79
N LEU A 12 45.24 3.78 -13.96
CA LEU A 12 43.94 4.07 -14.60
C LEU A 12 43.16 2.77 -14.83
N GLY A 13 41.92 2.70 -14.33
CA GLY A 13 40.99 1.64 -14.74
C GLY A 13 39.96 1.18 -13.73
N SER A 14 39.74 1.86 -12.61
CA SER A 14 38.54 1.62 -11.79
C SER A 14 37.33 2.20 -12.53
N LEU A 15 36.73 1.38 -13.40
CA LEU A 15 35.47 1.68 -14.06
C LEU A 15 34.39 1.78 -12.97
N LEU A 16 34.06 3.01 -12.57
CA LEU A 16 32.96 3.31 -11.68
C LEU A 16 31.67 2.85 -12.39
N LEU A 17 31.17 1.67 -12.01
CA LEU A 17 29.78 1.29 -12.21
C LEU A 17 28.93 2.24 -11.34
N ALA A 18 28.70 3.45 -11.83
CA ALA A 18 27.60 4.28 -11.38
C ALA A 18 26.32 3.55 -11.80
N ALA A 19 25.87 2.61 -10.96
CA ALA A 19 24.54 2.07 -11.07
C ALA A 19 23.58 3.25 -10.87
N CYS A 20 23.00 3.76 -11.96
CA CYS A 20 21.91 4.70 -11.89
C CYS A 20 20.81 4.06 -11.03
N ALA A 21 20.68 4.50 -9.78
CA ALA A 21 19.53 4.16 -8.96
C ALA A 21 18.31 4.74 -9.68
N SER A 22 17.55 3.86 -10.34
CA SER A 22 16.31 4.23 -11.02
C SER A 22 15.26 4.51 -9.96
N SER A 23 15.15 5.76 -9.54
CA SER A 23 13.96 6.27 -8.85
C SER A 23 12.88 6.54 -9.88
N PHE A 24 11.65 6.18 -9.56
CA PHE A 24 10.50 6.51 -10.39
C PHE A 24 9.83 7.78 -9.88
N ASP A 25 9.42 8.66 -10.78
CA ASP A 25 8.68 9.86 -10.41
C ASP A 25 7.17 9.62 -10.59
N VAL A 26 6.40 10.03 -9.58
CA VAL A 26 4.94 9.92 -9.52
C VAL A 26 4.38 11.34 -9.44
N SER A 27 3.68 11.76 -10.49
CA SER A 27 3.06 13.09 -10.53
C SER A 27 1.84 13.17 -9.61
N MET A 28 1.79 14.19 -8.76
CA MET A 28 0.62 14.48 -7.91
C MET A 28 -0.61 14.84 -8.73
N GLN A 29 -0.44 15.51 -9.88
CA GLN A 29 -1.54 15.74 -10.81
C GLN A 29 -2.16 14.43 -11.29
N ALA A 30 -1.34 13.43 -11.63
CA ALA A 30 -1.82 12.11 -12.04
C ALA A 30 -2.55 11.40 -10.88
N VAL A 31 -2.00 11.45 -9.67
CA VAL A 31 -2.62 10.86 -8.47
C VAL A 31 -3.99 11.49 -8.15
N ARG A 32 -4.11 12.81 -8.25
CA ARG A 32 -5.36 13.54 -7.99
C ARG A 32 -6.44 13.26 -9.04
N ASN A 33 -6.03 13.12 -10.29
CA ASN A 33 -6.92 12.90 -11.43
C ASN A 33 -7.23 11.41 -11.70
N ALA A 34 -6.61 10.49 -10.96
CA ALA A 34 -6.88 9.07 -11.11
C ALA A 34 -8.35 8.73 -10.85
N ASP A 35 -8.84 7.68 -11.51
CA ASP A 35 -10.21 7.21 -11.31
C ASP A 35 -10.30 6.34 -10.04
N TYR A 36 -10.87 6.92 -8.98
CA TYR A 36 -11.15 6.21 -7.72
C TYR A 36 -12.51 5.48 -7.75
N GLY A 37 -13.29 5.64 -8.83
CA GLY A 37 -14.69 5.25 -8.89
C GLY A 37 -15.61 6.20 -8.10
N PRO A 38 -16.91 5.90 -8.04
CA PRO A 38 -17.86 6.68 -7.25
C PRO A 38 -17.62 6.47 -5.76
N TYR A 39 -17.82 7.53 -4.97
CA TYR A 39 -17.73 7.44 -3.51
C TYR A 39 -18.72 6.40 -2.96
N PRO A 40 -18.26 5.39 -2.20
CA PRO A 40 -19.08 4.25 -1.83
C PRO A 40 -19.98 4.58 -0.63
N LYS A 41 -21.11 5.23 -0.87
CA LYS A 41 -22.07 5.62 0.20
C LYS A 41 -22.60 4.43 1.01
N ASN A 42 -22.66 3.24 0.41
CA ASN A 42 -23.15 2.00 1.03
C ASN A 42 -22.03 1.12 1.60
N TYR A 43 -20.82 1.64 1.81
CA TYR A 43 -19.65 0.87 2.26
C TYR A 43 -19.92 0.00 3.51
N GLN A 44 -20.65 0.52 4.49
CA GLN A 44 -20.96 -0.24 5.70
C GLN A 44 -21.79 -1.50 5.42
N GLN A 45 -22.72 -1.42 4.46
CA GLN A 45 -23.54 -2.57 4.05
C GLN A 45 -22.69 -3.60 3.30
N LEU A 46 -21.82 -3.15 2.40
CA LEU A 46 -20.91 -4.01 1.67
C LEU A 46 -19.98 -4.78 2.61
N ILE A 47 -19.41 -4.10 3.61
CA ILE A 47 -18.51 -4.70 4.60
C ILE A 47 -19.27 -5.69 5.49
N ARG A 48 -20.45 -5.33 6.01
CA ARG A 48 -21.28 -6.27 6.79
C ARG A 48 -21.59 -7.53 6.00
N LYS A 49 -22.03 -7.39 4.73
CA LYS A 49 -22.29 -8.53 3.85
C LYS A 49 -21.04 -9.41 3.63
N ARG A 50 -19.86 -8.80 3.51
CA ARG A 50 -18.59 -9.53 3.40
C ARG A 50 -18.28 -10.31 4.68
N LEU A 51 -18.49 -9.69 5.84
CA LEU A 51 -18.27 -10.34 7.14
C LEU A 51 -19.26 -11.48 7.39
N ASP A 52 -20.51 -11.33 6.95
CA ASP A 52 -21.54 -12.38 7.04
C ASP A 52 -21.12 -13.67 6.33
N GLY A 53 -20.37 -13.57 5.23
CA GLY A 53 -19.85 -14.72 4.49
C GLY A 53 -18.54 -15.30 5.04
N ASN A 54 -17.82 -14.55 5.90
CA ASN A 54 -16.46 -14.89 6.33
C ASN A 54 -16.35 -15.30 7.80
N LEU A 55 -17.30 -14.89 8.66
CA LEU A 55 -17.27 -15.15 10.10
C LEU A 55 -18.11 -16.38 10.46
N LEU A 56 -17.63 -17.17 11.44
CA LEU A 56 -18.34 -18.35 11.95
C LEU A 56 -19.69 -17.99 12.59
N ASP A 57 -19.73 -16.93 13.40
CA ASP A 57 -20.94 -16.39 14.03
C ASP A 57 -21.03 -14.89 13.73
N ALA A 58 -21.35 -14.56 12.48
CA ALA A 58 -21.43 -13.17 12.00
C ALA A 58 -22.46 -12.33 12.76
N ARG A 59 -23.58 -12.92 13.21
CA ARG A 59 -24.65 -12.19 13.91
C ARG A 59 -24.21 -11.71 15.29
N SER A 60 -23.26 -12.39 15.92
CA SER A 60 -22.65 -11.96 17.18
C SER A 60 -21.49 -10.98 17.02
N ALA A 61 -21.00 -10.77 15.78
CA ALA A 61 -19.81 -9.97 15.55
C ALA A 61 -20.04 -8.52 15.94
N GLN A 62 -19.10 -7.97 16.73
CA GLN A 62 -19.08 -6.56 17.06
C GLN A 62 -18.23 -5.82 16.03
N ILE A 63 -18.79 -4.77 15.43
CA ILE A 63 -18.18 -4.07 14.31
C ILE A 63 -18.13 -2.58 14.62
N ARG A 64 -16.94 -1.97 14.49
CA ARG A 64 -16.74 -0.52 14.59
C ARG A 64 -16.12 0.00 13.31
N PHE A 65 -16.82 0.90 12.63
CA PHE A 65 -16.25 1.61 11.49
C PHE A 65 -15.38 2.76 12.01
N THR A 66 -14.07 2.63 11.89
CA THR A 66 -13.12 3.61 12.45
C THR A 66 -12.81 4.74 11.48
N THR A 67 -12.94 4.49 10.17
CA THR A 67 -12.76 5.52 9.14
C THR A 67 -13.90 5.54 8.14
N PRO A 68 -14.24 6.71 7.57
CA PRO A 68 -15.01 6.76 6.32
C PRO A 68 -14.15 6.26 5.15
N PRO A 69 -14.75 5.95 3.97
CA PRO A 69 -13.99 5.68 2.75
C PRO A 69 -12.98 6.78 2.42
N ARG A 70 -11.68 6.44 2.38
CA ARG A 70 -10.56 7.34 2.06
C ARG A 70 -9.94 6.99 0.73
N LYS A 71 -9.42 7.98 -0.02
CA LYS A 71 -8.70 7.72 -1.28
C LYS A 71 -7.35 7.08 -0.99
N VAL A 72 -7.06 6.00 -1.69
CA VAL A 72 -5.76 5.32 -1.69
C VAL A 72 -5.25 5.21 -3.11
N TYR A 73 -3.99 5.59 -3.31
CA TYR A 73 -3.27 5.41 -4.57
C TYR A 73 -2.11 4.44 -4.33
N GLN A 74 -2.29 3.20 -4.76
CA GLN A 74 -1.32 2.13 -4.56
C GLN A 74 -0.43 1.98 -5.79
N LEU A 75 0.87 2.24 -5.61
CA LEU A 75 1.89 2.05 -6.62
C LEU A 75 2.27 0.57 -6.72
N VAL A 76 2.25 0.05 -7.94
CA VAL A 76 2.69 -1.30 -8.26
C VAL A 76 3.82 -1.23 -9.26
N ARG A 77 4.91 -1.95 -8.99
CA ARG A 77 6.00 -2.08 -9.94
C ARG A 77 5.61 -3.06 -11.03
N VAL A 78 5.61 -2.60 -12.27
CA VAL A 78 5.52 -3.45 -13.45
C VAL A 78 6.86 -3.38 -14.21
N PRO A 79 7.14 -4.26 -15.17
CA PRO A 79 8.37 -4.17 -15.95
C PRO A 79 8.53 -2.76 -16.56
N TYR A 80 9.67 -2.13 -16.27
CA TYR A 80 10.10 -0.84 -16.82
C TYR A 80 9.29 0.42 -16.43
N LYS A 81 8.23 0.32 -15.63
CA LYS A 81 7.45 1.49 -15.15
C LYS A 81 6.78 1.24 -13.79
N LEU A 82 6.32 2.31 -13.15
CA LEU A 82 5.32 2.20 -12.09
C LEU A 82 3.92 2.34 -12.68
N ASP A 83 3.03 1.51 -12.16
CA ASP A 83 1.59 1.63 -12.38
C ASP A 83 0.92 2.03 -11.05
N GLY A 84 -0.29 2.57 -11.14
CA GLY A 84 -1.03 3.06 -9.98
C GLY A 84 -2.46 2.54 -9.97
N ARG A 85 -2.87 1.95 -8.85
CA ARG A 85 -4.25 1.53 -8.60
C ARG A 85 -4.91 2.53 -7.64
N ALA A 86 -5.96 3.20 -8.11
CA ALA A 86 -6.76 4.13 -7.32
C ALA A 86 -8.03 3.45 -6.81
N TYR A 87 -8.34 3.59 -5.52
CA TYR A 87 -9.56 3.04 -4.90
C TYR A 87 -9.89 3.75 -3.59
N TYR A 88 -11.10 3.51 -3.08
CA TYR A 88 -11.43 3.89 -1.70
C TYR A 88 -11.06 2.78 -0.73
N ALA A 89 -10.57 3.12 0.46
CA ALA A 89 -10.30 2.17 1.52
C ALA A 89 -11.00 2.53 2.82
N VAL A 90 -11.39 1.53 3.59
CA VAL A 90 -12.11 1.66 4.87
C VAL A 90 -11.43 0.78 5.92
N CYS A 91 -11.19 1.33 7.11
CA CYS A 91 -10.77 0.56 8.28
C CYS A 91 -11.97 0.25 9.18
N VAL A 92 -11.99 -0.99 9.67
CA VAL A 92 -13.05 -1.50 10.53
C VAL A 92 -12.43 -2.37 11.60
N GLU A 93 -12.78 -2.15 12.86
CA GLU A 93 -12.47 -3.09 13.93
C GLU A 93 -13.58 -4.14 14.02
N VAL A 94 -13.18 -5.41 14.07
CA VAL A 94 -14.08 -6.55 14.18
C VAL A 94 -13.65 -7.38 15.38
N ASN A 95 -14.60 -7.66 16.28
CA ASN A 95 -14.45 -8.63 17.34
C ASN A 95 -15.50 -9.72 17.16
N ALA A 96 -15.06 -10.91 16.79
CA ALA A 96 -15.91 -12.04 16.45
C ALA A 96 -15.61 -13.24 17.35
N LYS A 97 -16.55 -14.18 17.44
CA LYS A 97 -16.35 -15.42 18.18
C LYS A 97 -15.54 -16.44 17.39
N ASN A 98 -14.72 -17.21 18.10
CA ASN A 98 -14.11 -18.43 17.59
C ASN A 98 -15.10 -19.61 17.63
N ALA A 99 -14.67 -20.78 17.15
CA ALA A 99 -15.49 -22.00 17.13
C ALA A 99 -15.94 -22.50 18.52
N TYR A 100 -15.30 -22.04 19.60
CA TYR A 100 -15.65 -22.38 20.98
C TYR A 100 -16.62 -21.35 21.62
N GLY A 101 -17.08 -20.36 20.85
CA GLY A 101 -18.04 -19.35 21.30
C GLY A 101 -17.45 -18.15 22.05
N GLY A 102 -16.12 -18.13 22.26
CA GLY A 102 -15.42 -17.00 22.89
C GLY A 102 -14.98 -15.95 21.87
N TYR A 103 -15.01 -14.67 22.24
CA TYR A 103 -14.50 -13.57 21.41
C TYR A 103 -12.97 -13.65 21.24
N THR A 104 -12.48 -13.37 20.03
CA THR A 104 -11.05 -13.41 19.69
C THR A 104 -10.30 -12.12 20.01
N GLY A 105 -11.02 -11.07 20.43
CA GLY A 105 -10.48 -9.72 20.59
C GLY A 105 -10.67 -8.88 19.33
N TRP A 106 -10.46 -7.57 19.49
CA TRP A 106 -10.60 -6.60 18.40
C TRP A 106 -9.46 -6.75 17.40
N GLN A 107 -9.82 -6.89 16.13
CA GLN A 107 -8.89 -6.96 15.01
C GLN A 107 -9.25 -5.91 13.96
N THR A 108 -8.26 -5.15 13.52
CA THR A 108 -8.45 -4.17 12.45
C THR A 108 -8.40 -4.85 11.09
N LYS A 109 -9.52 -4.77 10.37
CA LYS A 109 -9.64 -5.16 8.96
C LYS A 109 -9.66 -3.92 8.08
N ARG A 110 -9.14 -4.07 6.87
CA ARG A 110 -9.13 -3.03 5.84
C ARG A 110 -9.80 -3.57 4.59
N TYR A 111 -10.61 -2.75 3.96
CA TYR A 111 -11.32 -3.10 2.75
C TYR A 111 -11.07 -2.05 1.68
N SER A 112 -10.72 -2.47 0.47
CA SER A 112 -10.75 -1.61 -0.70
C SER A 112 -12.11 -1.70 -1.37
N ILE A 113 -12.53 -0.59 -1.97
CA ILE A 113 -13.78 -0.47 -2.70
C ILE A 113 -13.50 0.32 -3.99
N TYR A 114 -13.81 -0.29 -5.13
CA TYR A 114 -13.75 0.34 -6.45
C TYR A 114 -14.95 -0.10 -7.27
N ASN A 115 -15.73 0.86 -7.79
CA ASN A 115 -16.97 0.60 -8.55
C ASN A 115 -17.93 -0.39 -7.85
N GLY A 116 -18.07 -0.28 -6.52
CA GLY A 116 -18.93 -1.14 -5.70
C GLY A 116 -18.39 -2.55 -5.44
N ILE A 117 -17.25 -2.91 -6.03
CA ILE A 117 -16.53 -4.15 -5.75
C ILE A 117 -15.71 -3.93 -4.50
N LEU A 118 -15.86 -4.82 -3.52
CA LEU A 118 -15.18 -4.78 -2.24
C LEU A 118 -14.18 -5.94 -2.14
N ASP A 119 -12.93 -5.65 -1.82
CA ASP A 119 -11.88 -6.64 -1.53
C ASP A 119 -11.29 -6.41 -0.13
N GLU A 120 -10.91 -7.48 0.57
CA GLU A 120 -10.17 -7.37 1.84
C GLU A 120 -8.70 -7.07 1.53
N LEU A 121 -8.18 -5.98 2.11
CA LEU A 121 -6.79 -5.58 1.94
C LEU A 121 -5.91 -6.34 2.93
N HIS A 122 -4.97 -7.09 2.38
CA HIS A 122 -3.93 -7.74 3.15
C HIS A 122 -2.92 -6.70 3.68
N PHE A 123 -2.25 -7.06 4.79
CA PHE A 123 -1.27 -6.18 5.45
C PHE A 123 -0.07 -5.86 4.56
N ASP A 124 0.31 -6.74 3.66
CA ASP A 124 1.37 -6.51 2.67
C ASP A 124 1.07 -5.34 1.72
N SER A 125 -0.20 -5.13 1.41
CA SER A 125 -0.67 -4.26 0.33
C SER A 125 -0.80 -2.81 0.78
N VAL A 126 -1.34 -2.61 1.97
CA VAL A 126 -1.56 -1.31 2.59
C VAL A 126 -1.30 -1.47 4.07
N GLY A 127 -0.60 -0.53 4.71
CA GLY A 127 -0.32 -0.57 6.15
C GLY A 127 -1.47 -0.09 7.03
N LEU A 128 -1.31 -0.21 8.34
CA LEU A 128 -2.31 0.28 9.31
C LEU A 128 -2.24 1.81 9.47
N ASP A 129 -1.11 2.41 9.10
CA ASP A 129 -0.93 3.86 8.98
C ASP A 129 -1.93 4.51 8.00
N MET A 130 -2.49 3.76 7.05
CA MET A 130 -3.62 4.20 6.24
C MET A 130 -4.88 4.52 7.08
N CYS A 131 -5.09 3.84 8.22
CA CYS A 131 -6.22 4.12 9.10
C CYS A 131 -6.07 5.46 9.83
N ASP A 132 -4.82 5.86 10.11
CA ASP A 132 -4.52 7.04 10.94
C ASP A 132 -4.06 8.25 10.12
N SER A 133 -3.73 8.06 8.84
CA SER A 133 -3.28 9.13 7.95
C SER A 133 -4.35 10.23 7.83
N THR A 134 -3.89 11.48 7.79
CA THR A 134 -4.70 12.69 7.61
C THR A 134 -4.63 13.24 6.18
N ASP A 135 -3.88 12.57 5.29
CA ASP A 135 -3.70 12.99 3.91
C ASP A 135 -5.01 12.95 3.13
N GLU A 136 -5.16 13.82 2.12
CA GLU A 136 -6.31 13.77 1.22
C GLU A 136 -6.33 12.45 0.42
N ILE A 137 -5.14 12.00 0.00
CA ILE A 137 -4.91 10.76 -0.75
C ILE A 137 -3.74 10.05 -0.07
N TYR A 138 -3.97 8.84 0.42
CA TYR A 138 -2.91 8.01 0.98
C TYR A 138 -2.17 7.29 -0.15
N ILE A 139 -0.92 7.65 -0.39
CA ILE A 139 -0.06 7.09 -1.44
C ILE A 139 0.84 6.03 -0.82
N THR A 140 0.86 4.82 -1.39
CA THR A 140 1.67 3.73 -0.85
C THR A 140 2.18 2.83 -1.96
N SER A 141 3.35 2.21 -1.79
CA SER A 141 3.78 1.08 -2.61
C SER A 141 3.39 -0.26 -1.98
N GLY A 142 2.84 -0.27 -0.77
CA GLY A 142 2.71 -1.47 0.06
C GLY A 142 3.99 -1.75 0.86
N ILE A 143 3.87 -2.52 1.95
CA ILE A 143 4.91 -2.64 2.99
C ILE A 143 6.15 -3.38 2.47
N TYR A 144 5.96 -4.39 1.62
CA TYR A 144 7.07 -5.22 1.14
C TYR A 144 7.67 -4.75 -0.19
N ASN A 145 7.05 -3.75 -0.84
CA ASN A 145 7.57 -3.17 -2.07
C ASN A 145 8.64 -2.12 -1.73
N LYS A 146 9.91 -2.54 -1.76
CA LYS A 146 11.08 -1.72 -1.40
C LYS A 146 11.59 -0.81 -2.54
N PHE A 147 10.78 -0.51 -3.55
CA PHE A 147 11.23 0.40 -4.61
C PHE A 147 11.09 1.86 -4.16
N LYS A 148 12.06 2.69 -4.53
CA LYS A 148 12.04 4.12 -4.23
C LYS A 148 11.27 4.85 -5.32
N PHE A 149 10.41 5.77 -4.91
CA PHE A 149 9.71 6.69 -5.80
C PHE A 149 9.75 8.09 -5.22
N ASN A 150 9.73 9.09 -6.09
CA ASN A 150 9.59 10.49 -5.71
C ASN A 150 8.18 10.93 -6.10
N VAL A 151 7.54 11.67 -5.20
CA VAL A 151 6.30 12.35 -5.51
C VAL A 151 6.66 13.74 -6.02
N VAL A 152 6.33 14.03 -7.28
CA VAL A 152 6.61 15.32 -7.93
C VAL A 152 5.30 16.09 -8.14
N PRO A 153 5.33 17.43 -8.19
CA PRO A 153 4.14 18.25 -8.42
C PRO A 153 3.30 17.82 -9.63
#